data_AF-A0AAP7M6K2-F1
#
_entry.id   AF-A0AAP7M6K2-F1
#
_cell.length_a   1.000
_cell.length_b   1.000
_cell.length_c   1.000
_cell.angle_alpha   90.00
_cell.angle_beta   90.00
_cell.angle_gamma   90.00
#
_symmetry.space_group_name_H-M   'P 1'
#
loop_
_entity.id
_entity.type
_entity.pdbx_description
1 polymer ?
#
loop_
_entity_poly.entity_id
_entity_poly.type
_entity_poly.pdbx_seq_one_letter_code
_entity_poly.pdbx_strand_id
1 'polypeptide(L)'
;MDSTISNLAHPPGRRVAPDLLARSEWFNSLSAAEADMLRAVAGEAARSAVFGFLAVLDGARVIDSEKGTFELHHVGREKRLVNPSGIDLHDLLE
;
A
#
# COMPACT_ATOMS: atom_id res chain seq x y z
N MET A 1 13.08 5.28 4.36
CA MET A 1 12.01 4.79 3.47
C MET A 1 10.85 5.72 3.72
N ASP A 2 10.47 6.52 2.73
CA ASP A 2 9.48 7.58 2.88
C ASP A 2 8.09 6.96 2.88
N SER A 3 7.45 6.88 4.06
CA SER A 3 6.06 6.49 4.18
C SER A 3 5.15 7.71 4.05
N THR A 4 3.89 7.50 3.71
CA THR A 4 2.89 8.57 3.70
C THR A 4 2.86 9.30 5.05
N ILE A 5 3.01 8.58 6.17
CA ILE A 5 3.08 9.16 7.51
C ILE A 5 4.36 9.97 7.72
N SER A 6 5.54 9.49 7.28
CA SER A 6 6.77 10.26 7.45
C SER A 6 6.73 11.57 6.65
N ASN A 7 6.07 11.57 5.49
CA ASN A 7 5.87 12.76 4.67
C ASN A 7 4.86 13.75 5.30
N LEU A 8 3.92 13.26 6.11
CA LEU A 8 3.03 14.13 6.90
C LEU A 8 3.77 14.74 8.10
N ALA A 9 4.67 14.00 8.73
CA ALA A 9 5.48 14.53 9.83
C ALA A 9 6.52 15.54 9.34
N HIS A 10 7.21 15.21 8.24
CA HIS A 10 8.32 15.99 7.68
C HIS A 10 8.19 16.03 6.15
N PRO A 11 7.39 16.95 5.59
CA PRO A 11 7.18 17.01 4.15
C PRO A 11 8.49 17.34 3.43
N PRO A 12 8.90 16.54 2.42
CA PRO A 12 10.17 16.73 1.74
C PRO A 12 10.18 17.94 0.82
N GLY A 13 11.34 18.62 0.74
CA GLY A 13 11.62 19.66 -0.25
C GLY A 13 11.46 21.10 0.25
N ARG A 14 12.03 22.04 -0.52
CA ARG A 14 12.03 23.49 -0.19
C ARG A 14 10.71 24.20 -0.48
N ARG A 15 9.86 23.64 -1.36
CA ARG A 15 8.57 24.21 -1.76
C ARG A 15 7.53 23.10 -1.76
N VAL A 16 6.98 22.85 -0.58
CA VAL A 16 5.95 21.83 -0.35
C VAL A 16 4.66 22.25 -1.05
N ALA A 17 3.99 21.30 -1.72
CA ALA A 17 2.69 21.56 -2.34
C ALA A 17 1.66 21.98 -1.27
N PRO A 18 0.78 22.98 -1.54
CA PRO A 18 -0.14 23.51 -0.52
C PRO A 18 -0.97 22.44 0.20
N ASP A 19 -1.49 21.46 -0.54
CA ASP A 19 -2.30 20.39 0.06
C ASP A 19 -1.49 19.47 0.98
N LEU A 20 -0.22 19.22 0.65
CA LEU A 20 0.67 18.43 1.50
C LEU A 20 1.05 19.21 2.77
N LEU A 21 1.28 20.52 2.63
CA LEU A 21 1.55 21.38 3.78
C LEU A 21 0.34 21.42 4.73
N ALA A 22 -0.87 21.62 4.22
CA ALA A 22 -2.08 21.64 5.03
C ALA A 22 -2.30 20.31 5.78
N ARG A 23 -2.10 19.17 5.12
CA ARG A 23 -2.18 17.85 5.78
C ARG A 23 -1.06 17.65 6.80
N SER A 24 0.14 18.14 6.52
CA SER A 24 1.28 18.10 7.45
C SER A 24 1.02 18.94 8.70
N GLU A 25 0.54 20.17 8.55
CA GLU A 25 0.20 21.05 9.67
C GLU A 25 -0.91 20.44 10.53
N TRP A 26 -1.94 19.86 9.91
CA TRP A 26 -2.98 19.13 10.63
C TRP A 26 -2.43 17.90 11.35
N PHE A 27 -1.61 17.08 10.68
CA PHE A 27 -1.01 15.90 11.31
C PHE A 27 -0.16 16.26 12.53
N ASN A 28 0.62 17.35 12.43
CA ASN A 28 1.47 17.83 13.51
C ASN A 28 0.71 18.56 14.62
N SER A 29 -0.57 18.91 14.42
CA SER A 29 -1.41 19.48 15.47
C SER A 29 -2.14 18.43 16.32
N LEU A 30 -2.14 17.16 15.87
CA LEU A 30 -2.71 16.04 16.63
C LEU A 30 -1.93 15.80 17.94
N SER A 31 -2.66 15.39 18.98
CA SER A 31 -2.01 14.80 20.15
C SER A 31 -1.29 13.50 19.79
N ALA A 32 -0.38 13.05 20.66
CA ALA A 32 0.33 11.79 20.44
C ALA A 32 -0.64 10.60 20.25
N ALA A 33 -1.71 10.53 21.05
CA ALA A 33 -2.70 9.46 20.98
C ALA A 33 -3.50 9.49 19.66
N GLU A 34 -3.88 10.68 19.18
CA GLU A 34 -4.57 10.83 17.90
C GLU A 34 -3.66 10.51 16.72
N ALA A 35 -2.41 10.96 16.77
CA ALA A 35 -1.40 10.63 15.76
C ALA A 35 -1.14 9.12 15.72
N ASP A 36 -1.06 8.45 16.86
CA ASP A 36 -0.89 6.99 16.93
C ASP A 36 -2.10 6.24 16.38
N MET A 37 -3.32 6.71 16.68
CA MET A 37 -4.54 6.13 16.10
C MET A 37 -4.56 6.29 14.58
N LEU A 38 -4.20 7.47 14.07
CA LEU A 38 -4.11 7.71 12.62
C LEU A 38 -3.06 6.82 11.97
N ARG A 39 -1.89 6.61 12.61
CA ARG A 39 -0.86 5.67 12.13
C ARG A 39 -1.41 4.25 12.07
N ALA A 40 -2.14 3.80 13.08
CA ALA A 40 -2.75 2.48 13.11
C ALA A 40 -3.76 2.29 11.97
N VAL A 41 -4.70 3.23 11.80
CA VAL A 41 -5.71 3.18 10.73
C VAL A 41 -5.07 3.24 9.34
N ALA A 42 -4.07 4.12 9.15
CA ALA A 42 -3.35 4.20 7.88
C ALA A 42 -2.57 2.91 7.57
N GLY A 43 -1.96 2.29 8.59
CA GLY A 43 -1.29 1.00 8.46
C GLY A 43 -2.26 -0.13 8.09
N GLU A 44 -3.43 -0.17 8.74
CA GLU A 44 -4.49 -1.14 8.45
C GLU A 44 -5.04 -0.96 7.02
N ALA A 45 -5.33 0.27 6.62
CA ALA A 45 -5.79 0.57 5.27
C ALA A 45 -4.75 0.18 4.21
N ALA A 46 -3.47 0.46 4.45
CA ALA A 46 -2.39 0.05 3.55
C ALA A 46 -2.27 -1.49 3.47
N ARG A 47 -2.31 -2.19 4.61
CA ARG A 47 -2.28 -3.66 4.64
C ARG A 47 -3.47 -4.25 3.90
N SER A 48 -4.67 -3.75 4.16
CA SER A 48 -5.91 -4.21 3.50
C SER A 48 -5.87 -3.98 1.99
N ALA A 49 -5.30 -2.86 1.53
CA ALA A 49 -5.17 -2.57 0.10
C ALA A 49 -4.21 -3.54 -0.59
N VAL A 50 -3.04 -3.77 0.01
CA VAL A 50 -2.05 -4.72 -0.54
C VAL A 50 -2.59 -6.14 -0.51
N PHE A 51 -3.18 -6.57 0.60
CA PHE A 51 -3.83 -7.88 0.73
C PHE A 51 -4.89 -8.08 -0.36
N GLY A 52 -5.80 -7.10 -0.51
CA GLY A 52 -6.87 -7.17 -1.51
C GLY A 52 -6.34 -7.24 -2.93
N PHE A 53 -5.22 -6.59 -3.23
CA PHE A 53 -4.55 -6.67 -4.54
C PHE A 53 -3.89 -8.02 -4.76
N LEU A 54 -3.18 -8.57 -3.77
CA LEU A 54 -2.56 -9.89 -3.88
C LEU A 54 -3.61 -11.01 -4.00
N ALA A 55 -4.72 -10.92 -3.27
CA ALA A 55 -5.83 -11.86 -3.41
C ALA A 55 -6.43 -11.91 -4.82
N VAL A 56 -6.32 -10.82 -5.60
CA VAL A 56 -6.68 -10.83 -7.03
C VAL A 56 -5.66 -11.62 -7.85
N LEU A 57 -4.36 -11.42 -7.60
CA LEU A 57 -3.30 -12.16 -8.26
C LEU A 57 -3.32 -13.66 -7.94
N ASP A 58 -3.79 -14.02 -6.75
CA ASP A 58 -3.94 -15.41 -6.31
C ASP A 58 -5.21 -16.06 -6.88
N GLY A 59 -6.10 -15.27 -7.50
CA GLY A 59 -7.40 -15.72 -8.00
C GLY A 59 -8.47 -15.91 -6.92
N ALA A 60 -8.15 -15.60 -5.65
CA ALA A 60 -9.09 -15.64 -4.52
C ALA A 60 -10.15 -14.52 -4.58
N ARG A 61 -9.88 -13.42 -5.31
CA ARG A 61 -10.82 -12.33 -5.58
C ARG A 61 -10.95 -12.07 -7.08
N VAL A 62 -12.16 -12.24 -7.61
CA VAL A 62 -12.48 -11.95 -9.02
C VAL A 62 -12.82 -10.47 -9.19
N ILE A 63 -12.18 -9.80 -10.15
CA ILE A 63 -12.43 -8.39 -10.48
C ILE A 63 -12.80 -8.16 -11.94
N ASP A 64 -12.88 -9.21 -12.74
CA ASP A 64 -13.30 -9.18 -14.13
C ASP A 64 -14.58 -10.02 -14.34
N SER A 65 -15.34 -9.71 -15.38
CA SER A 65 -16.54 -10.49 -15.72
C SER A 65 -16.22 -11.85 -16.35
N GLU A 66 -15.03 -11.97 -16.94
CA GLU A 66 -14.58 -13.15 -17.67
C GLU A 66 -13.93 -14.22 -16.77
N LYS A 67 -13.69 -13.91 -15.49
CA LYS A 67 -13.04 -14.79 -14.51
C LYS A 67 -11.65 -15.26 -14.97
N GLY A 68 -10.89 -14.34 -15.56
CA GLY A 68 -9.53 -14.60 -16.00
C GLY A 68 -8.56 -14.72 -14.83
N THR A 69 -7.29 -14.96 -15.16
CA THR A 69 -6.17 -14.97 -14.19
C THR A 69 -5.23 -13.83 -14.49
N PHE A 70 -4.81 -13.12 -13.45
CA PHE A 70 -3.81 -12.06 -13.56
C PHE A 70 -2.42 -12.63 -13.30
N GLU A 71 -1.44 -12.27 -14.14
CA GLU A 71 -0.07 -12.74 -14.01
C GLU A 71 0.89 -11.57 -13.70
N LEU A 72 1.68 -11.74 -12.64
CA LEU A 72 2.80 -10.87 -12.28
C LEU A 72 4.10 -11.53 -12.76
N HIS A 73 4.82 -10.85 -13.65
CA HIS A 73 6.10 -11.34 -14.18
C HIS A 73 7.25 -10.44 -13.74
N HIS A 74 8.31 -11.04 -13.22
CA HIS A 74 9.62 -10.39 -13.13
C HIS A 74 10.32 -10.52 -14.48
N VAL A 75 10.67 -9.38 -15.10
CA VAL A 75 11.34 -9.34 -16.40
C VAL A 75 12.77 -8.86 -16.22
N GLY A 76 13.72 -9.80 -16.20
CA GLY A 76 15.15 -9.53 -16.18
C GLY A 76 15.83 -10.11 -17.41
N ARG A 77 17.01 -10.74 -17.23
CA ARG A 77 17.63 -11.56 -18.28
C ARG A 77 16.71 -12.70 -18.74
N GLU A 78 15.89 -13.20 -17.83
CA GLU A 78 14.82 -14.16 -18.09
C GLU A 78 13.51 -13.65 -17.49
N LYS A 79 12.39 -14.02 -18.12
CA LYS A 79 11.03 -13.75 -17.65
C LYS A 79 10.61 -14.86 -16.68
N ARG A 80 10.18 -14.48 -15.48
CA ARG A 80 9.72 -15.43 -14.44
C ARG A 80 8.36 -15.02 -13.88
N LEU A 81 7.43 -15.97 -13.82
CA LEU A 81 6.14 -15.79 -13.15
C LEU A 81 6.35 -15.73 -11.63
N VAL A 82 5.79 -14.70 -10.99
CA VAL A 82 5.96 -14.40 -9.55
C VAL A 82 4.79 -14.95 -8.73
N ASN A 83 3.60 -15.04 -9.31
CA ASN A 83 2.39 -15.60 -8.71
C ASN A 83 1.96 -16.91 -9.42
N PRO A 84 2.80 -17.97 -9.46
CA PRO A 84 2.36 -19.25 -10.01
C PRO A 84 1.20 -19.81 -9.18
N SER A 85 0.32 -20.58 -9.83
CA SER A 85 -0.79 -21.25 -9.16
C SER A 85 -0.30 -22.11 -7.99
N GLY A 86 -1.00 -22.03 -6.85
CA GLY A 86 -0.67 -22.79 -5.63
C GLY A 86 0.23 -22.05 -4.63
N ILE A 87 0.52 -20.76 -4.87
CA ILE A 87 1.09 -19.85 -3.87
C ILE A 87 0.05 -18.78 -3.57
N ASP A 88 -0.31 -18.63 -2.30
CA ASP A 88 -1.17 -17.55 -1.83
C ASP A 88 -0.28 -16.36 -1.42
N LEU A 89 -0.05 -15.43 -2.34
CA LEU A 89 0.78 -14.26 -2.06
C LEU A 89 0.20 -13.38 -0.96
N HIS A 90 -1.12 -13.32 -0.83
CA HIS A 90 -1.79 -12.55 0.23
C HIS A 90 -1.45 -13.05 1.65
N ASP A 91 -1.16 -14.35 1.82
CA ASP A 91 -0.79 -14.95 3.10
C ASP A 91 0.66 -14.67 3.50
N LEU A 92 1.51 -14.25 2.55
CA LEU A 92 2.90 -13.86 2.84
C LEU A 92 3.01 -12.50 3.56
N LEU A 93 1.89 -11.80 3.77
CA LEU A 93 1.82 -10.48 4.42
C LEU A 93 1.22 -10.53 5.83
N GLU A 94 1.14 -11.71 6.45
CA GLU A 94 0.77 -11.86 7.87
C GLU A 94 1.71 -11.09 8.81
#